data_AF-A0A8S0Z9J2-F1
#
_entry.id   AF-A0A8S0Z9J2-F1
#
_cell.length_a   1.000
_cell.length_b   1.000
_cell.length_c   1.000
_cell.angle_alpha   90.00
_cell.angle_beta   90.00
_cell.angle_gamma   90.00
#
_symmetry.space_group_name_H-M   'P 1'
#
loop_
_entity.id
_entity.type
_entity.pdbx_description
1 polymer ?
#
loop_
_entity_poly.entity_id
_entity_poly.type
_entity_poly.pdbx_seq_one_letter_code
_entity_poly.pdbx_strand_id
1 'polypeptide(L)'
;MTSLVPLKLTDGDNTLWNNPKPCSFLYCRPVQFTFVKESEAVVIDLKRQMDYEIKTLIPSKCSNVNRVTHHLMMTMIDAKVCTYLSEARSNATCYLCLAKPTEMNRLDAVTSKIARVCSDMYEFGLSSLV
;
A
#
# COMPACT_ATOMS: atom_id res chain seq x y z
N MET A 1 5.95 -6.33 -10.89
CA MET A 1 5.03 -7.45 -10.60
C MET A 1 4.11 -6.98 -9.50
N THR A 2 2.81 -7.21 -9.63
CA THR A 2 1.80 -6.84 -8.61
C THR A 2 1.26 -8.11 -7.98
N SER A 3 1.17 -8.12 -6.65
CA SER A 3 0.73 -9.29 -5.89
C SER A 3 -0.19 -8.89 -4.73
N LEU A 4 -0.95 -9.87 -4.23
CA LEU A 4 -1.90 -9.77 -3.14
C LEU A 4 -1.58 -10.81 -2.08
N VAL A 5 -1.73 -10.49 -0.80
CA VAL A 5 -1.69 -11.46 0.30
C VAL A 5 -2.97 -11.33 1.12
N PRO A 6 -3.79 -12.39 1.26
CA PRO A 6 -4.88 -12.38 2.21
C PRO A 6 -4.33 -12.54 3.63
N LEU A 7 -4.74 -11.65 4.54
CA LEU A 7 -4.26 -11.63 5.92
C LEU A 7 -5.29 -12.21 6.90
N LYS A 8 -6.55 -11.82 6.76
CA LYS A 8 -7.60 -12.10 7.73
C LYS A 8 -8.96 -12.20 7.06
N LEU A 9 -9.80 -13.10 7.57
CA LEU A 9 -11.23 -13.19 7.26
C LEU A 9 -12.03 -13.09 8.55
N THR A 10 -13.02 -12.20 8.58
CA THR A 10 -13.87 -11.94 9.74
C THR A 10 -15.35 -11.98 9.37
N ASP A 11 -16.17 -12.30 10.37
CA ASP A 11 -17.62 -12.11 10.36
C ASP A 11 -18.01 -11.32 11.62
N GLY A 12 -18.29 -10.03 11.45
CA GLY A 12 -18.33 -9.08 12.57
C GLY A 12 -17.00 -9.07 13.33
N ASP A 13 -17.07 -9.27 14.65
CA ASP A 13 -15.89 -9.35 15.52
C ASP A 13 -15.22 -10.74 15.52
N ASN A 14 -15.88 -11.75 14.93
CA ASN A 14 -15.36 -13.10 14.91
C ASN A 14 -14.31 -13.27 13.82
N THR A 15 -13.12 -13.74 14.19
CA THR A 15 -12.08 -14.07 13.22
C THR A 15 -12.24 -15.52 12.78
N LEU A 16 -12.63 -15.71 11.51
CA LEU A 16 -12.84 -17.03 10.92
C LEU A 16 -11.53 -17.66 10.45
N TRP A 17 -10.61 -16.82 9.94
CA TRP A 17 -9.32 -17.27 9.45
C TRP A 17 -8.27 -16.16 9.55
N ASN A 18 -7.06 -16.55 9.93
CA ASN A 18 -5.86 -15.72 9.84
C ASN A 18 -4.83 -16.44 9.00
N ASN A 19 -4.05 -15.68 8.23
CA ASN A 19 -2.89 -16.21 7.58
C ASN A 19 -1.86 -16.68 8.64
N PRO A 20 -1.51 -17.97 8.71
CA PRO A 20 -0.60 -18.47 9.74
C PRO A 20 0.85 -18.06 9.48
N LYS A 21 1.20 -17.67 8.25
CA LYS A 21 2.55 -17.25 7.85
C LYS A 21 2.46 -16.05 6.90
N PRO A 22 2.05 -14.85 7.39
CA PRO A 22 1.79 -13.69 6.55
C PRO A 22 3.04 -13.18 5.82
N CYS A 23 4.22 -13.43 6.38
CA CYS A 23 5.51 -13.08 5.77
C CYS A 23 6.05 -14.14 4.79
N SER A 24 5.30 -15.23 4.54
CA SER A 24 5.73 -16.28 3.63
C SER A 24 5.31 -16.00 2.19
N PHE A 25 6.23 -16.21 1.26
CA PHE A 25 5.96 -16.17 -0.18
C PHE A 25 4.84 -17.13 -0.63
N LEU A 26 4.57 -18.19 0.14
CA LEU A 26 3.54 -19.19 -0.17
C LEU A 26 2.12 -18.61 -0.21
N TYR A 27 1.89 -17.49 0.47
CA TYR A 27 0.60 -16.80 0.49
C TYR A 27 0.56 -15.56 -0.40
N CYS A 28 1.69 -15.21 -1.05
CA CYS A 28 1.75 -14.12 -2.01
C CYS A 28 1.19 -14.59 -3.35
N ARG A 29 0.04 -14.04 -3.73
CA ARG A 29 -0.69 -14.40 -4.96
C ARG A 29 -0.40 -13.36 -6.04
N PRO A 30 0.17 -13.76 -7.19
CA PRO A 30 0.41 -12.82 -8.27
C PRO A 30 -0.92 -12.37 -8.87
N VAL A 31 -1.06 -11.05 -9.06
CA VAL A 31 -2.19 -10.44 -9.77
C VAL A 31 -1.80 -10.14 -11.23
N GLN A 32 -0.61 -9.58 -11.43
CA GLN A 32 -0.10 -9.21 -12.74
C GLN A 32 1.44 -9.25 -12.77
N PHE A 33 2.01 -9.60 -13.91
CA PHE A 33 3.42 -9.37 -14.21
C PHE A 33 3.60 -8.86 -15.65
N THR A 34 4.57 -7.98 -15.85
CA THR A 34 4.88 -7.39 -17.15
C THR A 34 6.40 -7.28 -17.30
N PHE A 35 6.90 -7.44 -18.53
CA PHE A 35 8.32 -7.30 -18.86
C PHE A 35 8.66 -5.85 -19.20
N VAL A 36 8.60 -4.98 -18.20
CA VAL A 36 8.87 -3.54 -18.34
C VAL A 36 9.78 -3.10 -17.18
N LYS A 37 10.72 -2.19 -17.47
CA LYS A 37 11.56 -1.60 -16.43
C LYS A 37 10.72 -0.69 -15.54
N GLU A 38 10.91 -0.79 -14.24
CA GLU A 38 10.28 0.13 -13.28
C GLU A 38 10.64 1.59 -13.59
N SER A 39 9.61 2.44 -13.72
CA SER A 39 9.70 3.88 -13.87
C SER A 39 8.51 4.55 -13.18
N GLU A 40 8.64 5.83 -12.85
CA GLU A 40 7.59 6.61 -12.20
C GLU A 40 6.27 6.57 -12.99
N ALA A 41 6.32 6.79 -14.31
CA ALA A 41 5.14 6.74 -15.18
C ALA A 41 4.45 5.37 -15.15
N VAL A 42 5.22 4.28 -15.23
CA VAL A 42 4.67 2.92 -15.19
C VAL A 42 4.02 2.63 -13.82
N VAL A 43 4.65 3.08 -12.73
CA VAL A 43 4.14 2.90 -11.37
C VAL A 43 2.83 3.66 -11.16
N ILE A 44 2.76 4.92 -11.59
CA ILE A 44 1.55 5.75 -11.47
C ILE A 44 0.40 5.16 -12.27
N ASP A 45 0.65 4.74 -13.51
CA ASP A 45 -0.39 4.12 -14.35
C ASP A 45 -0.90 2.81 -13.74
N LEU A 46 -0.01 1.95 -13.25
CA LEU A 46 -0.38 0.69 -12.59
C LEU A 46 -1.17 0.93 -11.29
N LYS A 47 -0.76 1.92 -10.47
CA LYS A 47 -1.49 2.29 -9.25
C LYS A 47 -2.90 2.75 -9.59
N ARG A 48 -3.03 3.67 -10.54
CA ARG A 48 -4.32 4.20 -10.98
C ARG A 48 -5.24 3.09 -11.51
N GLN A 49 -4.71 2.18 -12.31
CA GLN A 49 -5.47 1.04 -12.81
C GLN A 49 -5.93 0.13 -11.67
N MET A 50 -5.01 -0.23 -10.76
CA MET A 50 -5.31 -1.09 -9.62
C MET A 50 -6.33 -0.46 -8.67
N ASP A 51 -6.22 0.83 -8.37
CA ASP A 51 -7.19 1.56 -7.54
C ASP A 51 -8.60 1.54 -8.15
N TYR A 52 -8.69 1.68 -9.48
CA TYR A 52 -9.96 1.58 -10.19
C TYR A 52 -10.55 0.16 -10.13
N GLU A 53 -9.73 -0.87 -10.34
CA GLU A 53 -10.14 -2.26 -10.23
C GLU A 53 -10.61 -2.61 -8.80
N ILE A 54 -9.89 -2.14 -7.78
CA ILE A 54 -10.26 -2.31 -6.37
C ILE A 54 -11.58 -1.59 -6.05
N LYS A 55 -11.75 -0.35 -6.54
CA LYS A 55 -12.97 0.44 -6.30
C LYS A 55 -14.21 -0.19 -6.94
N THR A 56 -14.05 -0.87 -8.07
CA THR A 56 -15.14 -1.55 -8.79
C THR A 56 -15.33 -3.00 -8.36
N LEU A 57 -14.53 -3.49 -7.40
CA LEU A 57 -14.57 -4.86 -6.94
C LEU A 57 -15.89 -5.16 -6.21
N ILE A 58 -16.59 -6.19 -6.68
CA ILE A 58 -17.81 -6.67 -6.04
C ILE A 58 -17.50 -7.76 -5.00
N PRO A 59 -18.38 -7.98 -4.01
CA PRO A 59 -18.21 -9.07 -3.06
C PRO A 59 -18.20 -10.44 -3.76
N SER A 60 -17.27 -11.31 -3.37
CA SER A 60 -17.17 -12.68 -3.86
C SER A 60 -18.35 -13.49 -3.34
N LYS A 61 -19.01 -14.25 -4.22
CA LYS A 61 -20.07 -15.17 -3.82
C LYS A 61 -19.47 -16.54 -3.54
N CYS A 62 -19.60 -17.02 -2.30
CA CYS A 62 -19.18 -18.35 -1.90
C CYS A 62 -20.44 -19.17 -1.58
N SER A 63 -20.73 -20.16 -2.42
CA SER A 63 -22.06 -20.81 -2.46
C SER A 63 -23.19 -19.81 -2.77
N ASN A 64 -24.44 -20.29 -2.85
CA ASN A 64 -25.59 -19.42 -3.17
C ASN A 64 -26.01 -18.49 -2.03
N VAL A 65 -25.30 -18.50 -0.89
CA VAL A 65 -25.75 -17.85 0.35
C VAL A 65 -24.72 -16.85 0.90
N ASN A 66 -23.41 -17.15 0.84
CA ASN A 66 -22.40 -16.32 1.50
C ASN A 66 -21.79 -15.31 0.53
N ARG A 67 -21.54 -14.10 1.04
CA ARG A 67 -20.88 -13.01 0.30
C ARG A 67 -19.70 -12.50 1.10
N VAL A 68 -18.54 -12.40 0.47
CA VAL A 68 -17.30 -11.93 1.09
C VAL A 68 -16.93 -10.59 0.49
N THR A 69 -16.93 -9.54 1.31
CA THR A 69 -16.40 -8.22 0.95
C THR A 69 -14.89 -8.21 1.12
N HIS A 70 -14.17 -7.48 0.27
CA HIS A 70 -12.71 -7.42 0.31
C HIS A 70 -12.27 -6.01 0.68
N HIS A 71 -11.42 -5.91 1.70
CA HIS A 71 -10.74 -4.67 2.06
C HIS A 71 -9.25 -4.84 1.74
N LEU A 72 -8.76 -4.05 0.80
CA LEU A 72 -7.39 -4.15 0.29
C LEU A 72 -6.59 -2.93 0.76
N MET A 73 -5.32 -3.16 1.13
CA MET A 73 -4.41 -2.10 1.58
C MET A 73 -3.10 -2.23 0.81
N MET A 74 -2.60 -1.12 0.25
CA MET A 74 -1.39 -1.10 -0.57
C MET A 74 -0.13 -0.85 0.28
N THR A 75 0.11 -1.72 1.26
CA THR A 75 1.22 -1.56 2.22
C THR A 75 2.49 -2.31 1.84
N MET A 76 2.41 -3.23 0.87
CA MET A 76 3.56 -4.01 0.39
C MET A 76 4.27 -3.29 -0.76
N ILE A 77 4.77 -2.10 -0.47
CA ILE A 77 5.53 -1.29 -1.42
C ILE A 77 6.82 -0.78 -0.77
N ASP A 78 7.84 -0.53 -1.60
CA ASP A 78 9.09 0.05 -1.14
C ASP A 78 9.04 1.58 -1.08
N ALA A 79 9.98 2.19 -0.34
CA ALA A 79 10.04 3.63 -0.14
C ALA A 79 10.29 4.44 -1.42
N LYS A 80 10.91 3.82 -2.45
CA LYS A 80 11.15 4.47 -3.74
C LYS A 80 9.84 4.57 -4.53
N VAL A 81 9.02 3.52 -4.52
CA VAL A 81 7.66 3.54 -5.07
C VAL A 81 6.79 4.53 -4.30
N CYS A 82 6.86 4.58 -2.96
CA CYS A 82 6.17 5.62 -2.18
C CYS A 82 6.58 7.03 -2.63
N THR A 83 7.86 7.24 -2.94
CA THR A 83 8.34 8.53 -3.42
C THR A 83 7.69 8.90 -4.75
N TYR A 84 7.63 7.97 -5.72
CA TYR A 84 6.94 8.16 -7.00
C TYR A 84 5.45 8.48 -6.86
N LEU A 85 4.80 7.95 -5.82
CA LEU A 85 3.38 8.17 -5.54
C LEU A 85 3.11 9.39 -4.65
N SER A 86 4.16 10.07 -4.18
CA SER A 86 4.08 11.25 -3.31
C SER A 86 4.50 12.53 -4.03
N GLU A 87 4.35 13.67 -3.36
CA GLU A 87 4.86 14.95 -3.86
C GLU A 87 6.38 15.11 -3.68
N ALA A 88 7.06 14.14 -3.06
CA ALA A 88 8.49 14.21 -2.82
C ALA A 88 9.27 14.02 -4.12
N ARG A 89 10.11 15.01 -4.45
CA ARG A 89 10.95 14.99 -5.68
C ARG A 89 12.23 14.15 -5.56
N SER A 90 12.50 13.58 -4.39
CA SER A 90 13.75 12.87 -4.11
C SER A 90 13.51 11.79 -3.06
N ASN A 91 14.13 10.64 -3.26
CA ASN A 91 14.10 9.52 -2.31
C ASN A 91 14.81 9.85 -0.98
N ALA A 92 15.61 10.93 -0.93
CA ALA A 92 16.22 11.41 0.30
C ALA A 92 15.29 12.32 1.12
N THR A 93 14.18 12.76 0.54
CA THR A 93 13.14 13.53 1.21
C THR A 93 12.11 12.56 1.77
N CYS A 94 11.68 12.78 3.01
CA CYS A 94 10.62 11.96 3.59
C CYS A 94 9.31 12.13 2.80
N TYR A 95 8.76 11.05 2.25
CA TYR A 95 7.52 11.10 1.46
C TYR A 95 6.28 11.43 2.30
N LEU A 96 6.35 11.25 3.63
CA LEU A 96 5.27 11.64 4.55
C LEU A 96 5.29 13.14 4.81
N CYS A 97 6.36 13.68 5.37
CA CYS A 97 6.41 15.08 5.84
C CYS A 97 7.09 16.06 4.89
N LEU A 98 7.62 15.59 3.76
CA LEU A 98 8.39 16.36 2.77
C LEU A 98 9.62 17.07 3.35
N ALA A 99 10.11 16.65 4.51
CA ALA A 99 11.31 17.19 5.13
C ALA A 99 12.57 16.69 4.41
N LYS A 100 13.50 17.62 4.16
CA LYS A 100 14.83 17.31 3.62
C LYS A 100 15.74 16.76 4.71
N PRO A 101 16.85 16.07 4.36
CA PRO A 101 17.84 15.60 5.34
C PRO A 101 18.36 16.68 6.29
N THR A 102 18.50 17.91 5.81
CA THR A 102 18.95 19.07 6.61
C THR A 102 17.94 19.55 7.65
N GLU A 103 16.67 19.17 7.52
CA GLU A 103 15.57 19.59 8.39
C GLU A 103 15.13 18.47 9.33
N MET A 104 15.44 17.21 9.02
CA MET A 104 14.90 16.02 9.67
C MET A 104 15.26 15.91 11.16
N ASN A 105 16.37 16.53 11.58
CA ASN A 105 16.78 16.61 12.99
C ASN A 105 16.10 17.75 13.77
N ARG A 106 15.23 18.55 13.12
CA ARG A 106 14.51 19.67 13.75
C ARG A 106 13.06 19.28 13.97
N LEU A 107 12.76 18.73 15.16
CA LEU A 107 11.44 18.19 15.50
C LEU A 107 10.30 19.20 15.27
N ASP A 108 10.47 20.45 15.68
CA ASP A 108 9.44 21.49 15.49
C ASP A 108 9.13 21.75 13.99
N ALA A 109 10.18 21.73 13.17
CA ALA A 109 10.06 21.94 11.72
C ALA A 109 9.41 20.73 11.02
N VAL A 110 9.66 19.51 11.51
CA VAL A 110 9.04 18.29 10.98
C VAL A 110 7.58 18.18 11.41
N THR A 111 7.27 18.34 12.69
CA THR A 111 5.91 18.21 13.22
C THR A 111 4.96 19.25 12.62
N SER A 112 5.43 20.49 12.42
CA SER A 112 4.64 21.53 11.75
C SER A 112 4.35 21.23 10.28
N LYS A 113 5.24 20.49 9.59
CA LYS A 113 4.99 20.01 8.23
C LYS A 113 4.02 18.83 8.22
N ILE A 114 4.13 17.89 9.17
CA ILE A 114 3.22 16.75 9.30
C ILE A 114 1.76 17.21 9.41
N ALA A 115 1.49 18.30 10.14
CA ALA A 115 0.16 18.90 10.24
C ALA A 115 -0.44 19.38 8.90
N ARG A 116 0.39 19.48 7.84
CA ARG A 116 -0.01 19.89 6.48
C ARG A 116 -0.04 18.73 5.48
N VAL A 117 0.23 17.50 5.93
CA VAL A 117 0.38 16.32 5.06
C VAL A 117 -0.98 15.79 4.62
N CYS A 118 -1.04 15.31 3.38
CA CYS A 118 -2.18 14.58 2.85
C CYS A 118 -2.32 13.22 3.56
N SER A 119 -3.45 13.00 4.24
CA SER A 119 -3.77 11.75 4.96
C SER A 119 -3.69 10.51 4.06
N ASP A 120 -3.75 10.69 2.74
CA ASP A 120 -3.72 9.62 1.75
C ASP A 120 -2.42 8.81 1.82
N MET A 121 -1.29 9.41 2.20
CA MET A 121 0.00 8.71 2.27
C MET A 121 0.07 7.62 3.35
N TYR A 122 -0.87 7.60 4.30
CA TYR A 122 -0.94 6.54 5.31
C TYR A 122 -1.41 5.20 4.74
N GLU A 123 -2.01 5.18 3.55
CA GLU A 123 -2.42 3.94 2.87
C GLU A 123 -1.23 3.00 2.58
N PHE A 124 -0.04 3.58 2.45
CA PHE A 124 1.21 2.87 2.18
C PHE A 124 1.80 2.17 3.42
N GLY A 125 1.28 2.47 4.61
CA GLY A 125 1.75 1.86 5.86
C GLY A 125 3.22 2.12 6.17
N LEU A 126 3.78 1.29 7.05
CA LEU A 126 5.19 1.30 7.43
C LEU A 126 5.89 0.11 6.79
N SER A 127 6.90 0.38 5.97
CA SER A 127 7.74 -0.67 5.41
C SER A 127 8.78 -1.10 6.45
N SER A 128 8.66 -2.32 6.97
CA SER A 128 9.57 -2.89 7.97
C SER A 128 10.78 -3.60 7.36
N LEU A 129 10.88 -3.61 6.03
CA LEU A 129 12.01 -4.22 5.33
C LEU A 129 13.20 -3.26 5.47
N VAL A 130 14.20 -3.66 6.26
CA VAL A 130 15.45 -2.93 6.51
C VAL A 130 16.56 -3.50 5.65
#